data_AF-A0A380ACV7-F1
#
_entry.id   AF-A0A380ACV7-F1
#
_cell.length_a   1.000
_cell.length_b   1.000
_cell.length_c   1.000
_cell.angle_alpha   90.00
_cell.angle_beta   90.00
_cell.angle_gamma   90.00
#
_symmetry.space_group_name_H-M   'P 1'
#
loop_
_entity.id
_entity.type
_entity.pdbx_description
1 polymer ?
#
loop_
_entity_poly.entity_id
_entity_poly.type
_entity_poly.pdbx_seq_one_letter_code
_entity_poly.pdbx_strand_id
1 'polypeptide(L)'
;MAAKLGLDEEAVLLLQTIPLRGSIPGGVPTDPTIYRFYEMLQVYGSTLKALVHEQFGDGIISAINFKLDIKKVADPDGGERAVITLDGKYLPTKPF
;
A
#
# COMPACT_ATOMS: atom_id res chain seq x y z
N MET A 1 10.34 11.31 17.63
CA MET A 1 9.82 11.98 16.41
C MET A 1 9.47 13.43 16.70
N ALA A 2 8.60 13.70 17.68
CA ALA A 2 8.16 15.04 18.09
C ALA A 2 9.30 16.07 18.25
N ALA A 3 10.31 15.76 19.08
CA ALA A 3 11.44 16.66 19.30
C ALA A 3 12.28 16.93 18.03
N LYS A 4 12.36 15.96 17.09
CA LYS A 4 13.08 16.14 15.82
C LYS A 4 12.33 17.07 14.86
N LEU A 5 11.01 17.18 15.03
CA LEU A 5 10.12 17.99 14.20
C LEU A 5 9.66 19.29 14.90
N GLY A 6 10.06 19.50 16.16
CA GLY A 6 9.68 20.68 16.94
C GLY A 6 8.18 20.77 17.24
N LEU A 7 7.50 19.63 17.43
CA LEU A 7 6.05 19.60 17.69
C LEU A 7 5.71 19.99 19.13
N ASP A 8 4.59 20.70 19.30
CA ASP A 8 3.96 20.96 20.60
C ASP A 8 3.23 19.73 21.16
N GLU A 9 2.73 19.84 22.38
CA GLU A 9 2.06 18.73 23.07
C GLU A 9 0.76 18.31 22.39
N GLU A 10 0.01 19.26 21.82
CA GLU A 10 -1.25 18.98 21.14
C GLU A 10 -1.01 18.15 19.87
N ALA A 11 -0.02 18.53 19.05
CA ALA A 11 0.36 17.78 17.86
C ALA A 11 0.88 16.37 18.20
N VAL A 12 1.57 16.20 19.33
CA VAL A 12 2.01 14.89 19.81
C VAL A 12 0.83 14.00 20.18
N LEU A 13 -0.16 14.55 20.89
CA LEU A 13 -1.39 13.81 21.23
C LEU A 13 -2.15 13.42 19.96
N LEU A 14 -2.27 14.34 19.00
CA LEU A 14 -2.95 14.08 17.73
C LEU A 14 -2.32 12.92 16.96
N LEU A 15 -0.98 12.81 16.94
CA LEU A 15 -0.26 11.71 16.28
C LEU A 15 -0.51 10.33 16.92
N GLN A 16 -0.98 10.26 18.17
CA GLN A 16 -1.29 9.00 18.86
C GLN A 16 -2.74 8.54 18.63
N THR A 17 -3.58 9.39 18.05
CA THR A 17 -4.98 9.06 17.77
C THR A 17 -5.11 8.11 16.59
N ILE A 18 -6.17 7.28 16.58
CA ILE A 18 -6.53 6.50 15.40
C ILE A 18 -7.10 7.47 14.35
N PRO A 19 -6.47 7.63 13.18
CA PRO A 19 -6.93 8.61 12.21
C PRO A 19 -8.12 8.09 11.41
N LEU A 20 -8.91 9.03 10.89
CA LEU A 20 -9.72 8.77 9.71
C LEU A 20 -8.75 8.59 8.53
N ARG A 21 -8.63 7.35 8.03
CA ARG A 21 -7.70 7.02 6.96
C ARG A 21 -8.28 7.39 5.59
N GLY A 22 -7.39 7.79 4.69
CA GLY A 22 -7.71 8.16 3.32
C GLY A 22 -6.81 9.30 2.86
N SER A 23 -5.90 9.02 1.93
CA SER A 23 -4.90 10.00 1.46
C SER A 23 -5.21 10.62 0.10
N ILE A 24 -6.27 10.17 -0.59
CA ILE A 24 -6.62 10.61 -1.95
C ILE A 24 -8.02 11.22 -1.93
N PRO A 25 -8.14 12.56 -1.86
CA PRO A 25 -9.42 13.24 -1.99
C PRO A 25 -10.10 12.90 -3.33
N GLY A 26 -11.39 12.54 -3.32
CA GLY A 26 -12.13 12.19 -4.54
C GLY A 26 -11.82 10.80 -5.13
N GLY A 27 -10.90 10.03 -4.53
CA GLY A 27 -10.63 8.63 -4.87
C GLY A 27 -9.73 8.38 -6.10
N VAL A 28 -9.62 9.34 -7.02
CA VAL A 28 -8.72 9.26 -8.19
C VAL A 28 -7.54 10.23 -8.00
N PRO A 29 -6.29 9.75 -7.95
CA PRO A 29 -5.14 10.62 -7.77
C PRO A 29 -4.85 11.44 -9.03
N THR A 30 -4.45 12.70 -8.85
CA THR A 30 -3.98 13.57 -9.95
C THR A 30 -2.47 13.74 -9.96
N ASP A 31 -1.81 13.51 -8.82
CA ASP A 31 -0.36 13.52 -8.72
C ASP A 31 0.25 12.37 -9.57
N PRO A 32 1.19 12.65 -10.48
CA PRO A 32 1.76 11.63 -11.35
C PRO A 32 2.46 10.48 -10.62
N THR A 33 3.07 10.72 -9.46
CA THR A 33 3.79 9.68 -8.70
C THR A 33 2.80 8.69 -8.10
N ILE A 34 1.71 9.19 -7.50
CA ILE A 34 0.63 8.37 -6.93
C ILE A 34 -0.16 7.68 -8.05
N TYR A 35 -0.40 8.37 -9.16
CA TYR A 35 -1.19 7.85 -10.28
C TYR A 35 -0.60 6.57 -10.87
N ARG A 36 0.73 6.39 -10.89
CA ARG A 36 1.35 5.14 -11.39
C ARG A 36 0.96 3.91 -10.58
N PHE A 37 0.79 4.04 -9.26
CA PHE A 37 0.29 2.93 -8.43
C PHE A 37 -1.17 2.60 -8.72
N TYR A 38 -1.99 3.63 -8.93
CA TYR A 38 -3.36 3.46 -9.35
C TYR A 38 -3.46 2.80 -10.73
N GLU A 39 -2.61 3.20 -11.67
CA GLU A 39 -2.52 2.64 -13.02
C GLU A 39 -2.07 1.16 -13.01
N MET A 40 -1.14 0.78 -12.13
CA MET A 40 -0.78 -0.63 -11.94
C MET A 40 -1.99 -1.49 -11.54
N LEU A 41 -2.87 -0.99 -10.67
CA LEU A 41 -4.11 -1.68 -10.30
C LEU A 41 -5.12 -1.72 -11.44
N GLN A 42 -5.21 -0.67 -12.26
CA GLN A 42 -6.07 -0.66 -13.45
C GLN A 42 -5.60 -1.69 -14.49
N VAL A 43 -4.29 -1.87 -14.66
CA VAL A 43 -3.72 -2.83 -15.62
C VAL A 43 -3.76 -4.27 -15.08
N TYR A 44 -3.40 -4.50 -13.82
CA TYR A 44 -3.18 -5.84 -13.27
C TYR A 44 -4.20 -6.28 -12.24
N GLY A 45 -5.19 -5.46 -11.88
CA GLY A 45 -6.14 -5.79 -10.80
C GLY A 45 -6.89 -7.11 -11.01
N SER A 46 -7.34 -7.38 -12.24
CA SER A 46 -7.97 -8.65 -12.60
C SER A 46 -6.99 -9.84 -12.54
N THR A 47 -5.76 -9.65 -13.02
CA THR A 47 -4.68 -10.65 -12.94
C THR A 47 -4.33 -10.99 -11.50
N LEU A 48 -4.16 -9.98 -10.64
CA LEU A 48 -3.90 -10.18 -9.21
C LEU A 48 -5.04 -10.98 -8.56
N LYS A 49 -6.30 -10.64 -8.86
CA LYS A 49 -7.45 -11.39 -8.35
C LYS A 49 -7.40 -12.86 -8.78
N ALA A 50 -7.17 -13.13 -10.06
CA ALA A 50 -7.12 -14.49 -10.60
C ALA A 50 -5.99 -15.30 -9.95
N LEU A 51 -4.78 -14.75 -9.88
CA LEU A 51 -3.62 -15.42 -9.28
C LEU A 51 -3.79 -15.68 -7.78
N VAL A 52 -4.40 -14.75 -7.03
CA VAL A 52 -4.71 -14.98 -5.61
C VAL A 52 -5.67 -16.16 -5.46
N HIS A 53 -6.74 -16.19 -6.26
CA HIS A 53 -7.72 -17.27 -6.19
C HIS A 53 -7.13 -18.62 -6.61
N GLU A 54 -6.25 -18.63 -7.60
CA GLU A 54 -5.57 -19.84 -8.07
C GLU A 54 -4.57 -20.39 -7.04
N GLN A 55 -3.76 -19.53 -6.44
CA GLN A 55 -2.66 -19.96 -5.56
C GLN A 55 -3.07 -20.15 -4.10
N PHE A 56 -4.07 -19.42 -3.62
CA PHE A 56 -4.49 -19.44 -2.22
C PHE A 56 -5.93 -19.95 -2.02
N GLY A 57 -6.82 -19.70 -2.98
CA GLY A 57 -8.25 -20.01 -2.90
C GLY A 57 -9.13 -18.77 -2.76
N ASP A 58 -10.44 -18.97 -2.62
CA ASP A 58 -11.39 -17.88 -2.47
C ASP A 58 -11.13 -17.09 -1.17
N GLY A 59 -11.07 -15.77 -1.27
CA GLY A 59 -10.61 -14.92 -0.17
C GLY A 59 -9.92 -13.65 -0.65
N ILE A 60 -9.16 -13.05 0.26
CA ILE A 60 -8.43 -11.80 0.01
C ILE A 60 -7.02 -11.84 0.58
N ILE A 61 -6.17 -10.96 0.05
CA ILE A 61 -4.91 -10.56 0.68
C ILE A 61 -5.19 -9.33 1.55
N SER A 62 -4.95 -9.43 2.86
CA SER A 62 -5.30 -8.38 3.83
C SER A 62 -4.50 -7.10 3.61
N ALA A 63 -5.18 -5.95 3.70
CA ALA A 63 -4.57 -4.62 3.80
C ALA A 63 -4.48 -4.09 5.25
N ILE A 64 -4.81 -4.93 6.26
CA ILE A 64 -4.75 -4.58 7.69
C ILE A 64 -3.63 -5.37 8.38
N ASN A 65 -3.63 -6.71 8.25
CA ASN A 65 -2.47 -7.51 8.60
C ASN A 65 -1.51 -7.49 7.42
N PHE A 66 -0.81 -6.36 7.29
CA PHE A 66 -0.13 -5.92 6.09
C PHE A 66 1.11 -5.10 6.42
N LYS A 67 2.14 -5.20 5.58
CA LYS A 67 3.31 -4.33 5.58
C LYS A 67 3.72 -3.98 4.14
N LEU A 68 4.35 -2.83 3.99
CA LEU A 68 4.87 -2.33 2.72
C LEU A 68 6.31 -1.87 2.90
N ASP A 69 7.15 -2.17 1.92
CA ASP A 69 8.54 -1.73 1.86
C ASP A 69 8.91 -1.26 0.45
N ILE A 70 9.83 -0.31 0.37
CA ILE A 70 10.36 0.24 -0.88
C ILE A 70 11.88 0.17 -0.85
N LYS A 71 12.46 -0.54 -1.81
CA LYS A 71 13.91 -0.63 -1.99
C LYS A 71 14.32 -0.06 -3.33
N LYS A 72 15.37 0.73 -3.30
CA LYS A 72 16.04 1.22 -4.49
C LYS A 72 17.13 0.22 -4.89
N VAL A 73 17.15 -0.17 -6.16
CA VAL A 73 18.15 -1.09 -6.73
C VAL A 73 18.73 -0.50 -8.02
N ALA A 74 19.96 -0.87 -8.37
CA ALA A 74 20.56 -0.47 -9.63
C ALA A 74 19.85 -1.15 -10.81
N ASP A 75 19.64 -0.43 -11.90
CA ASP A 75 19.12 -0.99 -13.16
C ASP A 75 20.29 -1.50 -14.03
N PRO A 76 20.24 -2.75 -14.54
CA PRO A 76 21.26 -3.29 -15.44
C PRO A 76 21.50 -2.45 -16.70
N ASP A 77 20.46 -1.75 -17.20
CA ASP A 77 20.54 -0.93 -18.41
C ASP A 77 20.96 0.52 -18.12
N GLY A 78 21.30 0.82 -16.87
CA GLY A 78 21.66 2.15 -16.38
C GLY A 78 20.49 2.85 -15.70
N GLY A 79 20.78 3.50 -14.57
CA GLY A 79 19.79 4.14 -13.72
C GLY A 79 19.38 3.26 -12.54
N GLU A 80 18.16 3.45 -12.06
CA GLU A 80 17.69 2.93 -10.77
C GLU A 80 16.26 2.43 -10.87
N ARG A 81 15.94 1.35 -10.17
CA ARG A 81 14.58 0.80 -10.06
C ARG A 81 14.09 0.90 -8.62
N ALA A 82 12.78 1.01 -8.46
CA ALA A 82 12.10 0.82 -7.18
C ALA A 82 11.48 -0.57 -7.15
N VAL A 83 11.86 -1.37 -6.15
CA VAL A 83 11.20 -2.63 -5.80
C VAL A 83 10.25 -2.34 -4.65
N ILE A 84 8.97 -2.58 -4.89
CA ILE A 84 7.91 -2.30 -3.91
C ILE A 84 7.30 -3.64 -3.53
N THR A 85 7.36 -3.96 -2.24
CA THR A 85 6.87 -5.23 -1.72
C THR A 85 5.57 -4.98 -0.98
N LEU A 86 4.51 -5.67 -1.41
CA LEU A 86 3.20 -5.70 -0.74
C LEU A 86 3.07 -7.07 -0.08
N ASP A 87 3.15 -7.12 1.26
CA ASP A 87 3.10 -8.38 2.01
C ASP A 87 1.88 -8.34 2.96
N GLY A 88 0.83 -9.08 2.56
CA GLY A 88 -0.44 -9.16 3.27
C GLY A 88 -0.83 -10.59 3.58
N LYS A 89 -1.45 -10.81 4.75
CA LYS A 89 -1.94 -12.13 5.15
C LYS A 89 -3.13 -12.57 4.29
N TYR A 90 -3.11 -13.80 3.77
CA TYR A 90 -4.29 -14.41 3.13
C TYR A 90 -5.38 -14.71 4.16
N LEU A 91 -6.62 -14.34 3.84
CA LEU A 91 -7.82 -14.58 4.65
C LEU A 91 -8.86 -15.31 3.78
N PRO A 92 -9.19 -16.58 4.08
CA PRO A 92 -10.11 -17.37 3.26
C PRO A 92 -11.57 -16.96 3.45
N THR A 93 -12.33 -16.92 2.36
CA THR A 93 -13.79 -16.90 2.40
C THR A 93 -14.30 -18.33 2.51
N LYS A 94 -15.16 -18.61 3.48
CA LYS A 94 -15.74 -19.94 3.70
C LYS A 94 -17.26 -19.86 3.62
N PRO A 95 -17.95 -20.89 3.10
CA PRO A 95 -19.38 -21.04 3.28
C PRO A 95 -19.75 -21.00 4.77
N PHE A 96 -20.90 -20.42 5.08
CA PHE A 96 -21.46 -20.34 6.44
C PHE A 96 -22.70 -21.21 6.58
#